data_AF-A0A4Q7BM60-F1
#
_entry.id   AF-A0A4Q7BM60-F1
#
_cell.length_a   1.000
_cell.length_b   1.000
_cell.length_c   1.000
_cell.angle_alpha   90.00
_cell.angle_beta   90.00
_cell.angle_gamma   90.00
#
_symmetry.space_group_name_H-M   'P 1'
#
loop_
_entity.id
_entity.type
_entity.pdbx_description
1 polymer ?
#
loop_
_entity_poly.entity_id
_entity_poly.type
_entity_poly.pdbx_seq_one_letter_code
_entity_poly.pdbx_strand_id
1 'polypeptide(L)'
;MKNTLIKTLLFTSMISLVACGGGESEDSNSGSKGSSDTTKIELGTNQDITNSYDTKGIILDQNNQPIKNAKIAITLDNIEYSTRSNQSGQYTLKTPQEYVYPEYVSGVITAEGYKPAALILNYKNKLLLTNDNSNNPKLSVLQENDVIFFNGLTVIHLGNDSFGGSVNSKFQVKSSGVTWKDSFIYSADKKSKYNQICISMSAKGVQSSTSSDTIELSSKSGQKVVKSLVDSPTTGEYANAQYCLSLQNFQADEQIELKVASNDVYDADDFEIINIIGQYSHTSTGTGTGTGTGTGTGTGTG
;
A
#
# COMPACT_ATOMS: atom_id res chain seq x y z
N MET A 1 35.18 36.86 14.63
CA MET A 1 35.31 36.11 13.37
C MET A 1 34.05 35.26 13.22
N LYS A 2 33.34 35.43 12.11
CA LYS A 2 31.91 35.07 11.95
C LYS A 2 31.74 33.60 11.58
N ASN A 3 30.80 32.94 12.27
CA ASN A 3 30.27 31.61 11.97
C ASN A 3 29.68 31.54 10.55
N THR A 4 30.06 30.51 9.80
CA THR A 4 29.48 30.17 8.50
C THR A 4 28.46 29.04 8.69
N LEU A 5 27.18 29.40 8.65
CA LEU A 5 26.05 28.47 8.54
C LEU A 5 25.95 27.98 7.10
N ILE A 6 26.16 26.68 6.89
CA ILE A 6 25.86 25.99 5.62
C ILE A 6 24.34 25.75 5.60
N LYS A 7 23.64 26.35 4.65
CA LYS A 7 22.22 26.10 4.37
C LYS A 7 22.10 24.80 3.59
N THR A 8 21.51 23.77 4.21
CA THR A 8 21.03 22.57 3.53
C THR A 8 19.83 22.92 2.66
N LEU A 9 19.95 22.70 1.34
CA LEU A 9 18.82 22.76 0.41
C LEU A 9 17.95 21.52 0.63
N LEU A 10 16.72 21.72 1.10
CA LEU A 10 15.65 20.72 1.02
C LEU A 10 15.12 20.68 -0.42
N PHE A 11 15.30 19.56 -1.11
CA PHE A 11 14.58 19.26 -2.34
C PHE A 11 13.17 18.79 -1.99
N THR A 12 12.22 19.72 -1.99
CA THR A 12 10.79 19.39 -1.98
C THR A 12 10.41 19.02 -3.42
N SER A 13 10.19 17.74 -3.72
CA SER A 13 9.59 17.36 -5.01
C SER A 13 8.12 17.79 -4.98
N MET A 14 7.81 18.92 -5.60
CA MET A 14 6.43 19.31 -5.89
C MET A 14 5.83 18.33 -6.88
N ILE A 15 4.71 17.72 -6.50
CA ILE A 15 3.78 17.07 -7.42
C ILE A 15 3.10 18.20 -8.21
N SER A 16 3.50 18.40 -9.47
CA SER A 16 2.80 19.30 -10.39
C SER A 16 1.54 18.63 -10.92
N LEU A 17 0.38 19.06 -10.41
CA LEU A 17 -0.91 18.90 -11.07
C LEU A 17 -0.97 19.83 -12.27
N VAL A 18 -0.95 19.29 -13.49
CA VAL A 18 -1.25 20.06 -14.70
C VAL A 18 -2.72 19.86 -15.05
N ALA A 19 -3.47 20.94 -15.03
CA ALA A 19 -4.81 21.04 -15.58
C ALA A 19 -4.86 22.11 -16.68
N CYS A 20 -5.46 21.72 -17.81
CA CYS A 20 -6.07 22.53 -18.87
C CYS A 20 -5.18 23.32 -19.86
N GLY A 21 -5.42 23.08 -21.15
CA GLY A 21 -4.96 23.92 -22.26
C GLY A 21 -5.06 23.20 -23.61
N GLY A 22 -6.19 23.34 -24.30
CA GLY A 22 -6.37 22.91 -25.69
C GLY A 22 -5.70 23.87 -26.69
N GLY A 23 -5.29 23.33 -27.83
CA GLY A 23 -4.72 24.05 -28.97
C GLY A 23 -4.04 23.10 -29.96
N GLU A 24 -4.41 23.22 -31.23
CA GLU A 24 -4.21 22.31 -32.38
C GLU A 24 -2.77 22.18 -32.92
N SER A 25 -2.52 21.04 -33.61
CA SER A 25 -1.59 20.75 -34.75
C SER A 25 -0.10 21.16 -34.66
N GLU A 26 0.92 20.42 -35.11
CA GLU A 26 1.06 19.39 -36.14
C GLU A 26 2.43 18.67 -35.97
N ASP A 27 2.44 17.38 -36.29
CA ASP A 27 3.49 16.54 -36.90
C ASP A 27 4.85 16.13 -36.27
N SER A 28 5.06 14.80 -36.44
CA SER A 28 6.27 14.02 -36.77
C SER A 28 7.18 13.38 -35.68
N ASN A 29 6.83 12.13 -35.36
CA ASN A 29 7.61 10.89 -35.56
C ASN A 29 8.93 10.64 -34.80
N SER A 30 8.94 9.68 -33.85
CA SER A 30 9.51 8.32 -34.01
C SER A 30 9.74 7.64 -32.65
N GLY A 31 9.55 6.32 -32.57
CA GLY A 31 10.22 5.47 -31.57
C GLY A 31 9.31 4.72 -30.58
N SER A 32 9.09 3.44 -30.88
CA SER A 32 8.87 2.32 -29.94
C SER A 32 7.72 2.42 -28.92
N LYS A 33 6.54 1.88 -29.30
CA LYS A 33 5.45 1.58 -28.35
C LYS A 33 5.69 0.23 -27.69
N GLY A 34 6.34 0.24 -26.52
CA GLY A 34 6.06 -0.76 -25.49
C GLY A 34 4.65 -0.51 -24.97
N SER A 35 3.79 -1.52 -25.04
CA SER A 35 2.39 -1.46 -24.62
C SER A 35 2.29 -1.33 -23.11
N SER A 36 2.36 -0.10 -22.59
CA SER A 36 1.72 0.23 -21.31
C SER A 36 0.26 0.50 -21.62
N ASP A 37 -0.58 -0.53 -21.48
CA ASP A 37 -2.03 -0.33 -21.50
C ASP A 37 -2.42 0.40 -20.21
N THR A 38 -2.20 1.71 -20.18
CA THR A 38 -2.76 2.59 -19.17
C THR A 38 -4.17 2.91 -19.63
N THR A 39 -5.10 1.98 -19.40
CA THR A 39 -6.53 2.32 -19.41
C THR A 39 -6.71 3.51 -18.48
N LYS A 40 -7.07 4.68 -19.06
CA LYS A 40 -7.25 5.91 -18.29
C LYS A 40 -8.36 5.66 -17.26
N ILE A 41 -8.06 5.93 -15.99
CA ILE A 41 -9.09 5.92 -14.95
C ILE A 41 -9.98 7.15 -15.17
N GLU A 42 -11.26 6.94 -15.36
CA GLU A 42 -12.25 8.00 -15.48
C GLU A 42 -12.79 8.36 -14.09
N LEU A 43 -13.07 9.64 -13.87
CA LEU A 43 -13.69 10.11 -12.62
C LEU A 43 -15.20 9.88 -12.69
N GLY A 44 -15.70 8.94 -11.89
CA GLY A 44 -17.13 8.83 -11.57
C GLY A 44 -17.47 9.82 -10.46
N THR A 45 -18.39 10.76 -10.69
CA THR A 45 -18.83 11.65 -9.62
C THR A 45 -19.98 11.02 -8.83
N ASN A 46 -19.89 11.07 -7.49
CA ASN A 46 -20.96 10.56 -6.62
C ASN A 46 -22.33 11.22 -6.84
N GLN A 47 -22.38 12.38 -7.51
CA GLN A 47 -23.61 13.14 -7.73
C GLN A 47 -24.47 12.56 -8.85
N ASP A 48 -23.89 11.77 -9.76
CA ASP A 48 -24.59 11.25 -10.95
C ASP A 48 -25.24 9.87 -10.73
N ILE A 49 -25.07 9.26 -9.55
CA ILE A 49 -25.56 7.91 -9.25
C ILE A 49 -27.00 7.99 -8.70
N THR A 50 -27.96 7.55 -9.52
CA THR A 50 -29.39 7.59 -9.15
C THR A 50 -29.81 6.41 -8.26
N ASN A 51 -29.22 5.22 -8.46
CA ASN A 51 -29.40 4.04 -7.62
C ASN A 51 -28.06 3.63 -7.03
N SER A 52 -27.83 3.90 -5.74
CA SER A 52 -26.56 3.65 -5.08
C SER A 52 -26.63 2.63 -3.95
N TYR A 53 -25.53 1.90 -3.77
CA TYR A 53 -25.13 1.44 -2.45
C TYR A 53 -24.41 2.58 -1.73
N ASP A 54 -24.77 2.82 -0.48
CA ASP A 54 -24.20 3.87 0.35
C ASP A 54 -23.30 3.26 1.41
N THR A 55 -21.99 3.41 1.25
CA THR A 55 -21.01 3.03 2.27
C THR A 55 -20.72 4.24 3.16
N LYS A 56 -20.96 4.09 4.46
CA LYS A 56 -20.83 5.16 5.46
C LYS A 56 -19.81 4.80 6.52
N GLY A 57 -19.16 5.81 7.09
CA GLY A 57 -18.24 5.62 8.21
C GLY A 57 -17.66 6.93 8.72
N ILE A 58 -16.75 6.82 9.69
CA ILE A 58 -16.00 7.94 10.27
C ILE A 58 -14.51 7.65 10.13
N ILE A 59 -13.75 8.59 9.57
CA ILE A 59 -12.29 8.50 9.49
C ILE A 59 -11.68 9.16 10.71
N LEU A 60 -10.91 8.40 11.48
CA LEU A 60 -10.25 8.86 12.70
C LEU A 60 -8.73 8.71 12.58
N ASP A 61 -7.97 9.46 13.36
CA ASP A 61 -6.56 9.16 13.62
C ASP A 61 -6.39 8.13 14.75
N GLN A 62 -5.15 7.77 15.04
CA GLN A 62 -4.78 6.88 16.15
C GLN A 62 -5.21 7.43 17.53
N ASN A 63 -5.39 8.74 17.67
CA ASN A 63 -5.82 9.43 18.89
C ASN A 63 -7.36 9.63 18.96
N ASN A 64 -8.11 8.98 18.07
CA ASN A 64 -9.56 9.11 17.90
C ASN A 64 -10.03 10.52 17.51
N GLN A 65 -9.17 11.33 16.89
CA GLN A 65 -9.56 12.62 16.33
C GLN A 65 -10.11 12.46 14.92
N PRO A 66 -11.21 13.15 14.57
CA PRO A 66 -11.78 13.08 13.23
C PRO A 66 -10.86 13.71 12.19
N ILE A 67 -10.67 13.02 11.06
CA ILE A 67 -9.87 13.52 9.94
C ILE A 67 -10.82 14.12 8.90
N LYS A 68 -10.75 15.43 8.72
CA LYS A 68 -11.46 16.16 7.65
C LYS A 68 -10.76 15.96 6.31
N ASN A 69 -11.55 15.96 5.23
CA ASN A 69 -11.06 16.01 3.85
C ASN A 69 -10.21 14.79 3.44
N ALA A 70 -10.31 13.69 4.19
CA ALA A 70 -9.78 12.41 3.74
C ALA A 70 -10.53 12.00 2.47
N LYS A 71 -9.82 11.59 1.42
CA LYS A 71 -10.41 11.01 0.21
C LYS A 71 -10.68 9.54 0.47
N ILE A 72 -11.89 9.09 0.16
CA ILE A 72 -12.30 7.68 0.17
C ILE A 72 -12.65 7.34 -1.27
N ALA A 73 -12.01 6.33 -1.84
CA ALA A 73 -12.18 5.99 -3.24
C ALA A 73 -12.14 4.48 -3.48
N ILE A 74 -12.95 4.01 -4.43
CA ILE A 74 -12.87 2.68 -5.02
C ILE A 74 -12.81 2.82 -6.54
N THR A 75 -12.25 1.82 -7.22
CA THR A 75 -12.26 1.75 -8.68
C THR A 75 -13.11 0.56 -9.11
N LEU A 76 -14.14 0.80 -9.94
CA LEU A 76 -14.98 -0.24 -10.54
C LEU A 76 -14.92 -0.07 -12.06
N ASP A 77 -14.50 -1.08 -12.82
CA ASP A 77 -14.32 -1.03 -14.28
C ASP A 77 -13.58 0.23 -14.78
N ASN A 78 -12.47 0.58 -14.12
CA ASN A 78 -11.67 1.78 -14.39
C ASN A 78 -12.37 3.12 -14.13
N ILE A 79 -13.53 3.12 -13.48
CA ILE A 79 -14.21 4.33 -13.00
C ILE A 79 -13.91 4.49 -11.52
N GLU A 80 -13.27 5.60 -11.16
CA GLU A 80 -13.05 5.98 -9.75
C GLU A 80 -14.34 6.56 -9.18
N TYR A 81 -14.91 5.90 -8.18
CA TYR A 81 -15.97 6.45 -7.33
C TYR A 81 -15.34 6.97 -6.05
N SER A 82 -15.50 8.27 -5.76
CA SER A 82 -14.86 8.86 -4.57
C SER A 82 -15.68 9.93 -3.86
N THR A 83 -15.41 10.06 -2.56
CA THR A 83 -15.99 11.05 -1.65
C THR A 83 -14.92 11.63 -0.74
N ARG A 84 -15.29 12.65 0.04
CA ARG A 84 -14.42 13.26 1.06
C ARG A 84 -15.10 13.32 2.41
N SER A 85 -14.35 13.08 3.47
CA SER A 85 -14.87 13.19 4.83
C SER A 85 -15.14 14.66 5.22
N ASN A 86 -16.20 14.88 5.99
CA ASN A 86 -16.58 16.20 6.50
C ASN A 86 -15.75 16.60 7.74
N GLN A 87 -16.10 17.72 8.38
CA GLN A 87 -15.40 18.23 9.58
C GLN A 87 -15.42 17.26 10.77
N SER A 88 -16.43 16.40 10.85
CA SER A 88 -16.58 15.35 11.88
C SER A 88 -15.97 14.02 11.45
N GLY A 89 -15.21 13.98 10.34
CA GLY A 89 -14.62 12.76 9.79
C GLY A 89 -15.62 11.83 9.11
N GLN A 90 -16.91 12.19 9.07
CA GLN A 90 -17.96 11.36 8.48
C GLN A 90 -17.91 11.40 6.95
N TYR A 91 -18.20 10.27 6.32
CA TYR A 91 -18.31 10.18 4.86
C TYR A 91 -19.50 9.34 4.42
N THR A 92 -19.90 9.52 3.16
CA THR A 92 -20.78 8.61 2.43
C THR A 92 -20.22 8.45 1.03
N LEU A 93 -19.75 7.25 0.72
CA LEU A 93 -19.34 6.84 -0.62
C LEU A 93 -20.53 6.20 -1.31
N LYS A 94 -20.82 6.63 -2.54
CA LYS A 94 -21.90 6.07 -3.35
C LYS A 94 -21.30 5.24 -4.47
N THR A 95 -21.85 4.07 -4.70
CA THR A 95 -21.41 3.18 -5.78
C THR A 95 -22.66 2.62 -6.50
N PRO A 96 -22.61 2.40 -7.81
CA PRO A 96 -23.79 1.98 -8.60
C PRO A 96 -24.30 0.60 -8.15
N GLN A 97 -25.62 0.41 -8.04
CA GLN A 97 -26.21 -0.90 -7.71
C GLN A 97 -26.18 -1.89 -8.88
N GLU A 98 -26.13 -1.36 -10.10
CA GLU A 98 -26.12 -2.11 -11.36
C GLU A 98 -24.76 -2.76 -11.66
N TYR A 99 -23.70 -2.35 -10.96
CA TYR A 99 -22.39 -2.97 -11.10
C TYR A 99 -22.39 -4.41 -10.59
N VAL A 100 -21.71 -5.30 -11.31
CA VAL A 100 -21.56 -6.70 -10.92
C VAL A 100 -20.38 -6.83 -9.96
N TYR A 101 -20.66 -6.68 -8.66
CA TYR A 101 -19.63 -6.70 -7.64
C TYR A 101 -19.04 -8.11 -7.44
N PRO A 102 -17.70 -8.24 -7.35
CA PRO A 102 -17.10 -9.39 -6.69
C PRO A 102 -17.43 -9.38 -5.20
N GLU A 103 -17.28 -10.52 -4.53
CA GLU A 103 -17.59 -10.63 -3.09
C GLU A 103 -16.76 -9.68 -2.23
N TYR A 104 -15.51 -9.42 -2.63
CA TYR A 104 -14.64 -8.47 -1.95
C TYR A 104 -14.18 -7.41 -2.92
N VAL A 105 -14.41 -6.15 -2.55
CA VAL A 105 -14.02 -4.98 -3.33
C VAL A 105 -13.05 -4.16 -2.49
N SER A 106 -11.95 -3.74 -3.08
CA SER A 106 -10.96 -2.89 -2.42
C SER A 106 -11.01 -1.46 -2.91
N GLY A 107 -10.70 -0.54 -2.02
CA GLY A 107 -10.35 0.82 -2.34
C GLY A 107 -9.34 1.37 -1.37
N VAL A 108 -9.21 2.68 -1.38
CA VAL A 108 -8.22 3.41 -0.59
C VAL A 108 -8.84 4.58 0.15
N ILE A 109 -8.29 4.83 1.33
CA ILE A 109 -8.54 6.02 2.13
C ILE A 109 -7.21 6.76 2.24
N THR A 110 -7.18 8.01 1.79
CA THR A 110 -5.98 8.87 1.87
C THR A 110 -6.31 10.19 2.56
N ALA A 111 -5.36 10.68 3.35
CA ALA A 111 -5.42 12.00 3.95
C ALA A 111 -4.00 12.58 3.99
N GLU A 112 -3.88 13.88 3.84
CA GLU A 112 -2.58 14.56 3.90
C GLU A 112 -1.91 14.33 5.25
N GLY A 113 -0.64 13.91 5.23
CA GLY A 113 0.13 13.60 6.44
C GLY A 113 -0.16 12.24 7.07
N TYR A 114 -0.98 11.38 6.45
CA TYR A 114 -1.30 10.04 6.96
C TYR A 114 -0.87 8.95 5.99
N LYS A 115 -0.62 7.74 6.53
CA LYS A 115 -0.47 6.53 5.72
C LYS A 115 -1.82 6.20 5.05
N PRO A 116 -1.83 5.82 3.75
CA PRO A 116 -3.01 5.26 3.13
C PRO A 116 -3.51 4.03 3.88
N ALA A 117 -4.83 3.85 3.94
CA ALA A 117 -5.46 2.65 4.45
C ALA A 117 -6.33 2.01 3.37
N ALA A 118 -6.41 0.68 3.35
CA ALA A 118 -7.34 -0.02 2.50
C ALA A 118 -8.79 0.15 3.00
N LEU A 119 -9.71 0.38 2.07
CA LEU A 119 -11.15 0.21 2.27
C LEU A 119 -11.52 -1.16 1.73
N ILE A 120 -12.08 -2.05 2.55
CA ILE A 120 -12.55 -3.36 2.10
C ILE A 120 -14.06 -3.45 2.29
N LEU A 121 -14.75 -3.69 1.19
CA LEU A 121 -16.19 -3.88 1.14
C LEU A 121 -16.49 -5.34 0.84
N ASN A 122 -17.45 -5.91 1.56
CA ASN A 122 -18.01 -7.22 1.30
C ASN A 122 -19.37 -7.06 0.62
N TYR A 123 -19.50 -7.64 -0.57
CA TYR A 123 -20.76 -7.70 -1.29
C TYR A 123 -21.41 -9.07 -1.10
N LYS A 124 -22.53 -9.10 -0.39
CA LYS A 124 -23.29 -10.34 -0.14
C LYS A 124 -24.77 -10.05 -0.06
N ASN A 125 -25.59 -10.93 -0.64
CA ASN A 125 -27.05 -10.81 -0.63
C ASN A 125 -27.55 -9.43 -1.11
N LYS A 126 -26.91 -8.86 -2.13
CA LYS A 126 -27.20 -7.52 -2.67
C LYS A 126 -27.04 -6.39 -1.64
N LEU A 127 -26.15 -6.57 -0.68
CA LEU A 127 -25.73 -5.56 0.29
C LEU A 127 -24.22 -5.36 0.18
N LEU A 128 -23.79 -4.11 0.21
CA LEU A 128 -22.38 -3.73 0.26
C LEU A 128 -22.07 -3.23 1.67
N LEU A 129 -21.28 -4.00 2.42
CA LEU A 129 -20.98 -3.75 3.83
C LEU A 129 -19.48 -3.49 4.00
N THR A 130 -19.12 -2.57 4.90
CA THR A 130 -17.74 -2.49 5.38
C THR A 130 -17.44 -3.70 6.26
N ASN A 131 -16.26 -4.28 6.13
CA ASN A 131 -15.80 -5.24 7.14
C ASN A 131 -15.46 -4.50 8.45
N ASP A 132 -15.33 -5.23 9.57
CA ASP A 132 -15.08 -4.65 10.89
C ASP A 132 -13.82 -3.77 10.92
N ASN A 133 -12.78 -4.14 10.16
CA ASN A 133 -11.53 -3.38 10.06
C ASN A 133 -11.67 -2.07 9.23
N SER A 134 -12.65 -2.00 8.32
CA SER A 134 -12.98 -0.80 7.53
C SER A 134 -14.13 0.00 8.16
N ASN A 135 -14.73 -0.52 9.22
CA ASN A 135 -15.77 0.15 9.98
C ASN A 135 -15.11 1.07 11.02
N ASN A 136 -14.86 2.32 10.61
CA ASN A 136 -14.08 3.35 11.34
C ASN A 136 -12.55 3.17 11.25
N PRO A 137 -11.98 3.29 10.04
CA PRO A 137 -10.56 3.11 9.83
C PRO A 137 -9.77 4.19 10.58
N LYS A 138 -8.76 3.75 11.32
CA LYS A 138 -7.83 4.63 12.04
C LYS A 138 -6.57 4.83 11.20
N LEU A 139 -6.39 6.05 10.70
CA LEU A 139 -5.19 6.39 9.94
C LEU A 139 -4.03 6.69 10.87
N SER A 140 -2.87 6.14 10.53
CA SER A 140 -1.61 6.44 11.22
C SER A 140 -0.93 7.63 10.56
N VAL A 141 -0.36 8.53 11.36
CA VAL A 141 0.43 9.65 10.85
C VAL A 141 1.65 9.11 10.10
N LEU A 142 1.92 9.68 8.93
CA LEU A 142 3.10 9.35 8.13
C LEU A 142 4.35 9.78 8.88
N GLN A 143 5.29 8.86 9.05
CA GLN A 143 6.56 9.10 9.72
C GLN A 143 7.68 9.23 8.69
N GLU A 144 8.79 9.84 9.10
CA GLU A 144 9.98 9.98 8.25
C GLU A 144 10.48 8.61 7.75
N ASN A 145 10.33 7.57 8.57
CA ASN A 145 10.80 6.21 8.27
C ASN A 145 9.83 5.39 7.41
N ASP A 146 8.76 5.97 6.89
CA ASP A 146 7.81 5.26 6.02
C ASP A 146 8.13 5.44 4.53
N VAL A 147 7.78 4.44 3.74
CA VAL A 147 7.86 4.43 2.27
C VAL A 147 6.54 3.88 1.74
N ILE A 148 5.81 4.66 0.93
CA ILE A 148 4.57 4.19 0.29
C ILE A 148 4.92 3.72 -1.12
N PHE A 149 4.90 2.40 -1.33
CA PHE A 149 5.17 1.79 -2.62
C PHE A 149 3.90 1.65 -3.45
N PHE A 150 2.82 1.21 -2.81
CA PHE A 150 1.51 1.06 -3.45
C PHE A 150 0.39 1.39 -2.48
N ASN A 151 -0.52 2.29 -2.88
CA ASN A 151 -1.53 2.85 -2.00
C ASN A 151 -2.90 2.17 -2.09
N GLY A 152 -3.18 1.35 -3.13
CA GLY A 152 -4.40 0.55 -3.20
C GLY A 152 -5.61 1.19 -3.86
N LEU A 153 -5.46 2.28 -4.63
CA LEU A 153 -6.59 2.79 -5.41
C LEU A 153 -7.03 1.79 -6.50
N THR A 154 -6.05 1.11 -7.06
CA THR A 154 -6.23 -0.02 -7.97
C THR A 154 -5.85 -1.32 -7.26
N VAL A 155 -6.07 -2.44 -7.94
CA VAL A 155 -5.63 -3.76 -7.50
C VAL A 155 -4.48 -4.21 -8.39
N ILE A 156 -3.42 -4.72 -7.80
CA ILE A 156 -2.40 -5.48 -8.54
C ILE A 156 -2.84 -6.94 -8.49
N HIS A 157 -3.07 -7.56 -9.63
CA HIS A 157 -3.22 -9.01 -9.73
C HIS A 157 -1.95 -9.57 -10.37
N LEU A 158 -1.26 -10.46 -9.66
CA LEU A 158 -0.14 -11.23 -10.20
C LEU A 158 -0.56 -12.68 -10.44
N GLY A 159 -0.07 -13.29 -11.53
CA GLY A 159 -0.34 -14.69 -11.88
C GLY A 159 -0.59 -14.88 -13.37
N ASN A 160 -1.24 -15.99 -13.75
CA ASN A 160 -1.53 -16.36 -15.13
C ASN A 160 -3.04 -16.42 -15.46
N ASP A 161 -3.90 -15.93 -14.56
CA ASP A 161 -5.37 -16.03 -14.60
C ASP A 161 -5.90 -17.49 -14.64
N SER A 162 -5.09 -18.47 -14.23
CA SER A 162 -5.44 -19.90 -14.18
C SER A 162 -5.70 -20.36 -12.75
N PHE A 163 -6.82 -19.90 -12.18
CA PHE A 163 -7.13 -20.14 -10.78
C PHE A 163 -8.43 -20.91 -10.51
N GLY A 164 -8.50 -21.54 -9.34
CA GLY A 164 -9.68 -22.25 -8.84
C GLY A 164 -9.72 -22.34 -7.31
N GLY A 165 -10.84 -22.81 -6.76
CA GLY A 165 -11.02 -22.95 -5.31
C GLY A 165 -11.38 -21.64 -4.59
N SER A 166 -11.77 -21.75 -3.31
CA SER A 166 -12.35 -20.63 -2.55
C SER A 166 -11.39 -19.48 -2.27
N VAL A 167 -10.07 -19.74 -2.35
CA VAL A 167 -9.01 -18.76 -2.12
C VAL A 167 -8.86 -17.82 -3.31
N ASN A 168 -9.02 -18.34 -4.54
CA ASN A 168 -8.71 -17.61 -5.76
C ASN A 168 -9.94 -17.27 -6.62
N SER A 169 -11.11 -17.86 -6.37
CA SER A 169 -12.30 -17.72 -7.24
C SER A 169 -13.00 -16.34 -7.24
N LYS A 170 -12.35 -15.26 -6.79
CA LYS A 170 -13.01 -13.97 -6.46
C LYS A 170 -12.11 -12.75 -6.71
N PHE A 171 -11.22 -12.82 -7.70
CA PHE A 171 -10.40 -11.66 -8.09
C PHE A 171 -11.24 -10.58 -8.76
N GLN A 172 -10.86 -9.33 -8.51
CA GLN A 172 -11.52 -8.12 -8.97
C GLN A 172 -11.06 -7.72 -10.38
N VAL A 173 -9.79 -8.01 -10.73
CA VAL A 173 -9.18 -7.60 -11.99
C VAL A 173 -8.46 -8.76 -12.67
N LYS A 174 -8.11 -8.61 -13.95
CA LYS A 174 -7.24 -9.56 -14.67
C LYS A 174 -5.78 -9.43 -14.22
N SER A 175 -5.01 -10.50 -14.38
CA SER A 175 -3.59 -10.50 -14.10
C SER A 175 -2.85 -9.41 -14.89
N SER A 176 -1.95 -8.71 -14.19
CA SER A 176 -1.03 -7.71 -14.74
C SER A 176 0.34 -8.30 -15.08
N GLY A 177 0.45 -9.64 -15.08
CA GLY A 177 1.69 -10.38 -15.26
C GLY A 177 2.13 -11.08 -13.98
N VAL A 178 3.36 -11.60 -13.94
CA VAL A 178 3.85 -12.41 -12.80
C VAL A 178 4.74 -11.63 -11.84
N THR A 179 5.05 -10.36 -12.14
CA THR A 179 5.89 -9.53 -11.27
C THR A 179 5.37 -8.12 -11.18
N TRP A 180 5.41 -7.56 -9.97
CA TRP A 180 5.26 -6.14 -9.71
C TRP A 180 6.56 -5.57 -9.14
N LYS A 181 6.89 -4.33 -9.49
CA LYS A 181 8.15 -3.67 -9.12
C LYS A 181 7.94 -2.20 -8.79
N ASP A 182 8.73 -1.72 -7.84
CA ASP A 182 8.95 -0.30 -7.57
C ASP A 182 10.38 -0.11 -7.01
N SER A 183 10.79 1.12 -6.72
CA SER A 183 12.12 1.40 -6.21
C SER A 183 12.16 2.56 -5.23
N PHE A 184 13.19 2.57 -4.40
CA PHE A 184 13.45 3.64 -3.44
C PHE A 184 14.94 3.91 -3.31
N ILE A 185 15.29 5.08 -2.79
CA ILE A 185 16.68 5.47 -2.52
C ILE A 185 16.99 5.23 -1.04
N TYR A 186 18.01 4.41 -0.78
CA TYR A 186 18.51 4.20 0.58
C TYR A 186 19.60 5.22 0.90
N SER A 187 19.17 6.46 1.18
CA SER A 187 20.10 7.58 1.35
C SER A 187 21.09 7.39 2.50
N ALA A 188 22.22 8.11 2.46
CA ALA A 188 23.18 8.13 3.56
C ALA A 188 22.53 8.38 4.94
N ASP A 189 21.58 9.31 5.01
CA ASP A 189 20.82 9.62 6.22
C ASP A 189 20.01 8.41 6.71
N LYS A 190 19.33 7.70 5.80
CA LYS A 190 18.59 6.47 6.14
C LYS A 190 19.51 5.38 6.61
N LYS A 191 20.63 5.16 5.93
CA LYS A 191 21.61 4.13 6.27
C LYS A 191 22.25 4.36 7.64
N SER A 192 22.46 5.61 8.03
CA SER A 192 23.01 5.95 9.35
C SER A 192 22.07 5.60 10.52
N LYS A 193 20.75 5.50 10.26
CA LYS A 193 19.72 5.28 11.30
C LYS A 193 19.15 3.87 11.27
N TYR A 194 18.97 3.30 10.09
CA TYR A 194 18.20 2.09 9.86
C TYR A 194 19.02 1.06 9.11
N ASN A 195 18.88 -0.21 9.47
CA ASN A 195 19.59 -1.33 8.83
C ASN A 195 18.63 -2.41 8.30
N GLN A 196 17.33 -2.13 8.32
CA GLN A 196 16.26 -3.03 7.91
C GLN A 196 15.08 -2.19 7.39
N ILE A 197 14.29 -2.78 6.49
CA ILE A 197 12.97 -2.28 6.11
C ILE A 197 11.95 -3.41 6.27
N CYS A 198 10.84 -3.13 6.96
CA CYS A 198 9.72 -4.03 7.08
C CYS A 198 8.63 -3.62 6.10
N ILE A 199 8.37 -4.48 5.11
CA ILE A 199 7.33 -4.28 4.11
C ILE A 199 6.05 -4.94 4.60
N SER A 200 5.03 -4.14 4.87
CA SER A 200 3.66 -4.60 5.10
C SER A 200 2.92 -4.62 3.77
N MET A 201 2.27 -5.74 3.48
CA MET A 201 1.52 -5.97 2.24
C MET A 201 0.17 -6.59 2.58
N SER A 202 -0.92 -6.00 2.08
CA SER A 202 -2.24 -6.61 2.13
C SER A 202 -2.54 -7.33 0.82
N ALA A 203 -2.74 -8.65 0.91
CA ALA A 203 -3.02 -9.50 -0.24
C ALA A 203 -4.07 -10.57 0.09
N LYS A 204 -4.65 -11.17 -0.96
CA LYS A 204 -5.46 -12.40 -0.91
C LYS A 204 -5.02 -13.29 -2.08
N GLY A 205 -5.25 -14.59 -2.00
CA GLY A 205 -4.90 -15.51 -3.09
C GLY A 205 -3.52 -16.15 -2.95
N VAL A 206 -2.62 -15.61 -2.12
CA VAL A 206 -1.23 -16.10 -2.04
C VAL A 206 -1.18 -17.55 -1.54
N GLN A 207 -0.53 -18.42 -2.30
CA GLN A 207 -0.29 -19.85 -2.03
C GLN A 207 1.19 -20.22 -2.13
N SER A 208 2.05 -19.39 -1.53
CA SER A 208 3.52 -19.50 -1.58
C SER A 208 4.07 -20.85 -1.09
N SER A 209 3.35 -21.58 -0.23
CA SER A 209 3.76 -22.93 0.18
C SER A 209 3.81 -23.95 -0.97
N THR A 210 3.10 -23.67 -2.07
CA THR A 210 3.08 -24.51 -3.27
C THR A 210 3.79 -23.88 -4.47
N SER A 211 3.79 -22.55 -4.59
CA SER A 211 4.31 -21.80 -5.75
C SER A 211 5.73 -21.24 -5.54
N SER A 212 6.16 -20.99 -4.30
CA SER A 212 7.41 -20.28 -3.98
C SER A 212 7.41 -18.79 -4.37
N ASP A 213 6.27 -18.11 -4.21
CA ASP A 213 6.17 -16.66 -4.41
C ASP A 213 7.14 -15.88 -3.51
N THR A 214 7.60 -14.73 -3.98
CA THR A 214 8.65 -13.98 -3.29
C THR A 214 8.41 -12.49 -3.21
N ILE A 215 8.98 -11.92 -2.15
CA ILE A 215 9.28 -10.50 -2.03
C ILE A 215 10.80 -10.31 -1.94
N GLU A 216 11.33 -9.41 -2.75
CA GLU A 216 12.76 -9.26 -2.98
C GLU A 216 13.18 -7.79 -2.97
N LEU A 217 14.30 -7.52 -2.31
CA LEU A 217 15.09 -6.30 -2.52
C LEU A 217 16.30 -6.65 -3.37
N SER A 218 16.57 -5.85 -4.39
CA SER A 218 17.78 -5.97 -5.20
C SER A 218 18.36 -4.62 -5.58
N SER A 219 19.65 -4.58 -5.89
CA SER A 219 20.31 -3.36 -6.35
C SER A 219 21.26 -3.61 -7.51
N LYS A 220 21.64 -2.53 -8.20
CA LYS A 220 22.56 -2.61 -9.35
C LYS A 220 23.97 -3.07 -8.97
N SER A 221 24.37 -2.92 -7.71
CA SER A 221 25.65 -3.46 -7.21
C SER A 221 25.61 -4.99 -6.97
N GLY A 222 24.47 -5.64 -7.20
CA GLY A 222 24.30 -7.08 -7.07
C GLY A 222 23.87 -7.53 -5.67
N GLN A 223 23.58 -6.61 -4.76
CA GLN A 223 23.01 -6.96 -3.46
C GLN A 223 21.59 -7.46 -3.63
N LYS A 224 21.25 -8.52 -2.90
CA LYS A 224 19.95 -9.19 -3.01
C LYS A 224 19.52 -9.75 -1.66
N VAL A 225 18.26 -9.51 -1.29
CA VAL A 225 17.61 -10.14 -0.13
C VAL A 225 16.23 -10.61 -0.57
N VAL A 226 15.92 -11.89 -0.35
CA VAL A 226 14.67 -12.52 -0.78
C VAL A 226 13.97 -13.13 0.43
N LYS A 227 12.65 -13.04 0.47
CA LYS A 227 11.78 -13.81 1.37
C LYS A 227 10.65 -14.46 0.58
N SER A 228 10.22 -15.63 1.03
CA SER A 228 8.97 -16.24 0.59
C SER A 228 7.78 -15.43 1.11
N LEU A 229 6.71 -15.36 0.33
CA LEU A 229 5.45 -14.79 0.80
C LEU A 229 4.79 -15.74 1.82
N VAL A 230 3.90 -15.17 2.63
CA VAL A 230 3.04 -15.93 3.56
C VAL A 230 1.72 -16.21 2.87
N ASP A 231 1.24 -17.45 2.97
CA ASP A 231 -0.05 -17.86 2.42
C ASP A 231 -1.20 -17.00 2.96
N SER A 232 -2.16 -16.70 2.09
CA SER A 232 -3.38 -15.98 2.45
C SER A 232 -4.35 -16.87 3.24
N PRO A 233 -5.28 -16.29 4.02
CA PRO A 233 -6.34 -17.06 4.66
C PRO A 233 -7.17 -17.86 3.65
N THR A 234 -7.56 -19.07 4.02
CA THR A 234 -8.37 -19.95 3.16
C THR A 234 -9.79 -19.44 2.90
N THR A 235 -10.21 -18.39 3.61
CA THR A 235 -11.49 -17.69 3.41
C THR A 235 -11.54 -16.85 2.13
N GLY A 236 -10.37 -16.55 1.52
CA GLY A 236 -10.27 -15.68 0.35
C GLY A 236 -10.34 -14.18 0.69
N GLU A 237 -10.18 -13.83 1.97
CA GLU A 237 -10.16 -12.45 2.45
C GLU A 237 -8.77 -11.82 2.32
N TYR A 238 -8.73 -10.49 2.20
CA TYR A 238 -7.48 -9.74 2.30
C TYR A 238 -6.90 -9.83 3.70
N ALA A 239 -5.63 -10.23 3.81
CA ALA A 239 -4.86 -10.24 5.04
C ALA A 239 -3.59 -9.43 4.89
N ASN A 240 -3.13 -8.83 5.99
CA ASN A 240 -1.84 -8.15 6.03
C ASN A 240 -0.74 -9.12 6.46
N ALA A 241 0.36 -9.15 5.69
CA ALA A 241 1.59 -9.84 6.04
C ALA A 241 2.75 -8.83 6.11
N GLN A 242 3.73 -9.11 6.96
CA GLN A 242 4.91 -8.24 7.13
C GLN A 242 6.21 -9.01 6.85
N TYR A 243 7.08 -8.39 6.05
CA TYR A 243 8.35 -8.95 5.60
C TYR A 243 9.49 -7.98 5.94
N CYS A 244 10.26 -8.29 6.98
CA CYS A 244 11.44 -7.49 7.33
C CYS A 244 12.68 -7.99 6.59
N LEU A 245 13.24 -7.16 5.69
CA LEU A 245 14.41 -7.44 4.86
C LEU A 245 15.60 -6.61 5.32
N SER A 246 16.77 -7.25 5.42
CA SER A 246 18.01 -6.58 5.86
C SER A 246 18.50 -5.61 4.79
N LEU A 247 18.95 -4.43 5.22
CA LEU A 247 19.60 -3.43 4.38
C LEU A 247 21.11 -3.32 4.64
N GLN A 248 21.67 -4.17 5.50
CA GLN A 248 23.05 -4.05 5.99
C GLN A 248 24.09 -3.99 4.85
N ASN A 249 23.91 -4.80 3.81
CA ASN A 249 24.86 -4.93 2.71
C ASN A 249 24.63 -3.94 1.54
N PHE A 250 23.50 -3.24 1.52
CA PHE A 250 23.20 -2.22 0.50
C PHE A 250 23.99 -0.95 0.77
N GLN A 251 24.42 -0.25 -0.28
CA GLN A 251 25.23 0.97 -0.13
C GLN A 251 24.35 2.21 0.11
N ALA A 252 24.95 3.26 0.69
CA ALA A 252 24.29 4.55 0.79
C ALA A 252 24.02 5.13 -0.61
N ASP A 253 22.90 5.83 -0.73
CA ASP A 253 22.45 6.52 -1.94
C ASP A 253 22.19 5.57 -3.13
N GLU A 254 22.09 4.27 -2.86
CA GLU A 254 21.78 3.25 -3.85
C GLU A 254 20.27 3.22 -4.13
N GLN A 255 19.91 3.07 -5.41
CA GLN A 255 18.55 2.75 -5.82
C GLN A 255 18.32 1.24 -5.60
N ILE A 256 17.37 0.92 -4.72
CA ILE A 256 16.96 -0.44 -4.39
C ILE A 256 15.62 -0.71 -5.07
N GLU A 257 15.53 -1.79 -5.85
CA GLU A 257 14.29 -2.30 -6.42
C GLU A 257 13.60 -3.20 -5.40
N LEU A 258 12.33 -2.92 -5.13
CA LEU A 258 11.40 -3.84 -4.47
C LEU A 258 10.64 -4.59 -5.56
N LYS A 259 10.68 -5.92 -5.50
CA LYS A 259 9.96 -6.80 -6.42
C LYS A 259 9.07 -7.76 -5.64
N VAL A 260 7.82 -7.90 -6.06
CA VAL A 260 6.93 -8.98 -5.67
C VAL A 260 6.72 -9.86 -6.89
N ALA A 261 6.88 -11.17 -6.74
CA ALA A 261 6.78 -12.12 -7.85
C ALA A 261 5.89 -13.30 -7.48
N SER A 262 4.92 -13.56 -8.36
CA SER A 262 4.29 -14.87 -8.49
C SER A 262 5.28 -15.78 -9.19
N ASN A 263 5.76 -16.79 -8.49
CA ASN A 263 6.72 -17.74 -9.05
C ASN A 263 6.01 -19.08 -9.18
N ASP A 264 6.06 -19.70 -10.36
CA ASP A 264 5.94 -21.14 -10.55
C ASP A 264 6.40 -21.45 -11.97
N VAL A 265 6.86 -22.67 -12.24
CA VAL A 265 7.37 -23.07 -13.56
C VAL A 265 6.25 -23.52 -14.50
N TYR A 266 5.10 -23.91 -13.96
CA TYR A 266 3.97 -24.52 -14.68
C TYR A 266 2.65 -23.79 -14.46
N ASP A 267 2.39 -23.29 -13.25
CA ASP A 267 1.15 -22.61 -12.88
C ASP A 267 1.43 -21.47 -11.90
N ALA A 268 1.67 -20.28 -12.45
CA ALA A 268 1.99 -19.11 -11.63
C ALA A 268 0.80 -18.78 -10.72
N ASP A 269 1.03 -18.77 -9.41
CA ASP A 269 -0.03 -18.50 -8.44
C ASP A 269 -0.70 -17.15 -8.72
N ASP A 270 -2.03 -17.13 -8.59
CA ASP A 270 -2.84 -15.96 -8.82
C ASP A 270 -3.18 -15.30 -7.49
N PHE A 271 -2.78 -14.04 -7.30
CA PHE A 271 -3.08 -13.30 -6.09
C PHE A 271 -3.23 -11.80 -6.32
N GLU A 272 -4.04 -11.16 -5.47
CA GLU A 272 -4.31 -9.74 -5.53
C GLU A 272 -3.68 -8.99 -4.36
N ILE A 273 -3.02 -7.88 -4.65
CA ILE A 273 -2.38 -6.98 -3.70
C ILE A 273 -3.09 -5.63 -3.75
N ILE A 274 -3.39 -5.06 -2.58
CA ILE A 274 -4.12 -3.80 -2.43
C ILE A 274 -3.35 -2.74 -1.65
N ASN A 275 -2.18 -3.06 -1.09
CA ASN A 275 -1.25 -2.05 -0.59
C ASN A 275 0.13 -2.68 -0.39
N ILE A 276 1.16 -1.83 -0.47
CA ILE A 276 2.54 -2.16 -0.13
C ILE A 276 3.14 -0.94 0.56
N ILE A 277 3.50 -1.08 1.82
CA ILE A 277 4.05 0.00 2.66
C ILE A 277 5.31 -0.50 3.34
N GLY A 278 6.42 0.19 3.14
CA GLY A 278 7.67 -0.04 3.86
C GLY A 278 7.78 0.84 5.10
N GLN A 279 8.39 0.30 6.14
CA GLN A 279 8.84 1.06 7.31
C GLN A 279 10.27 0.68 7.64
N TYR A 280 11.17 1.65 7.61
CA TYR A 280 12.54 1.45 8.04
C TYR A 280 12.59 1.20 9.55
N SER A 281 13.41 0.23 9.95
CA SER A 281 13.63 -0.15 11.34
C SER A 281 15.12 -0.35 11.62
N HIS A 282 15.45 -0.36 12.90
CA HIS A 282 16.77 -0.69 13.38
C HIS A 282 16.70 -1.99 14.19
N THR A 283 17.48 -2.99 13.80
CA THR A 283 17.67 -4.19 14.61
C THR A 283 18.79 -3.93 15.60
N SER A 284 18.45 -3.68 16.86
CA SER A 284 19.44 -3.58 17.94
C SER A 284 19.98 -4.97 18.24
N THR A 285 21.22 -5.28 17.83
CA THR A 285 21.93 -6.44 18.36
C THR A 285 22.32 -6.14 19.80
N GLY A 286 21.43 -6.42 20.75
CA GLY A 286 21.70 -6.23 22.16
C GLY A 286 22.64 -7.31 22.70
N THR A 287 23.93 -7.00 22.82
CA THR A 287 24.74 -7.50 23.94
C THR A 287 24.36 -6.68 25.17
N GLY A 288 23.31 -7.09 25.86
CA GLY A 288 22.93 -6.52 27.14
C GLY A 288 23.91 -6.95 28.22
N THR A 289 24.91 -6.13 28.54
CA THR A 289 25.57 -6.19 29.85
C THR A 289 24.63 -5.54 30.86
N GLY A 290 23.84 -6.38 31.54
CA GLY A 290 23.03 -5.95 32.66
C GLY A 290 23.91 -5.51 33.83
N THR A 291 24.03 -4.21 34.06
CA THR A 291 24.36 -3.69 35.39
C THR A 291 23.05 -3.47 36.14
N GLY A 292 22.65 -4.48 36.91
CA GLY A 292 21.54 -4.36 37.84
C GLY A 292 21.95 -3.49 39.02
N THR A 293 21.30 -2.34 39.18
CA THR A 293 21.24 -1.61 40.45
C THR A 293 19.90 -1.93 41.10
N GLY A 294 19.91 -2.94 41.98
CA GLY A 294 18.77 -3.26 42.83
C GLY A 294 18.61 -2.19 43.91
N THR A 295 17.48 -1.49 43.90
CA THR A 295 17.01 -0.69 45.04
C THR A 295 16.07 -1.54 45.88
N GLY A 296 16.59 -2.05 47.00
CA GLY A 296 15.81 -2.72 48.03
C GLY A 296 14.96 -1.71 48.81
N THR A 297 13.65 -1.92 48.83
CA THR A 297 12.70 -1.19 49.68
C THR A 297 12.71 -1.79 51.09
N GLY A 298 13.15 -1.02 52.07
CA GLY A 298 12.96 -1.33 53.49
C GLY A 298 11.59 -0.87 53.97
N THR A 299 10.78 -1.81 54.47
CA THR A 299 9.55 -1.53 55.22
C THR A 299 9.87 -1.53 56.72
N GLY A 300 9.74 -0.38 57.36
CA GLY A 300 9.70 -0.25 58.81
C GLY A 300 8.33 0.24 59.24
N THR A 301 7.64 -0.54 60.07
CA THR A 301 6.53 -0.08 60.91
C THR A 301 6.76 -0.63 62.31
N GLY A 302 7.06 0.29 63.22
CA GLY A 302 6.70 0.25 64.64
C GLY A 302 5.83 1.45 64.92
#